data_AF-A0A2U3YCD7-F1
#
_entry.id   AF-A0A2U3YCD7-F1
#
_cell.length_a   1.000
_cell.length_b   1.000
_cell.length_c   1.000
_cell.angle_alpha   90.00
_cell.angle_beta   90.00
_cell.angle_gamma   90.00
#
_symmetry.space_group_name_H-M   'P 1'
#
loop_
_entity.id
_entity.type
_entity.pdbx_description
1 polymer ?
#
loop_
_entity_poly.entity_id
_entity_poly.type
_entity_poly.pdbx_seq_one_letter_code
_entity_poly.pdbx_strand_id
1 'polypeptide(L)'
;MTACKNGFKCHCMSESHQRQLLLASENPQQFMDYFSDMAFLFTSSLGPSALNTIGNAASVKRKESSRSSAQSKEKKKKKSALDEIMEIEEEKKRTARTDHWLQPEIIVKIITKKLGEKYHKKKGVVKEVIDKYTAVVKMIDSGDKLKLDQTHLETVIPAPGKRILVLNGGYRGNEGILESINEKTFSATIVIETGPLKGRRVEGIQYEDISKLA
;
A
#
# COMPACT_ATOMS: atom_id res chain seq x y z
N MET A 1 39.23 19.85 6.24
CA MET A 1 37.92 20.48 5.96
C MET A 1 37.81 20.73 4.47
N THR A 2 37.03 19.93 3.73
CA THR A 2 36.80 20.19 2.30
C THR A 2 35.34 19.92 1.98
N ALA A 3 34.52 20.99 2.00
CA ALA A 3 33.10 20.93 1.74
C ALA A 3 32.80 21.16 0.25
N CYS A 4 32.10 20.18 -0.33
CA CYS A 4 31.14 20.22 -1.43
C CYS A 4 31.20 21.37 -2.46
N LYS A 5 31.87 21.12 -3.60
CA LYS A 5 31.63 21.83 -4.87
C LYS A 5 30.59 21.15 -5.79
N ASN A 6 29.97 20.04 -5.37
CA ASN A 6 29.16 19.18 -6.26
C ASN A 6 27.65 19.17 -5.96
N GLY A 7 27.14 19.98 -5.03
CA GLY A 7 25.74 19.91 -4.59
C GLY A 7 24.72 20.22 -5.69
N PHE A 8 24.96 21.25 -6.50
CA PHE A 8 24.00 21.67 -7.53
C PHE A 8 23.91 20.68 -8.70
N LYS A 9 25.04 20.12 -9.13
CA LYS A 9 25.08 19.11 -10.20
C LYS A 9 24.53 17.75 -9.74
N CYS A 10 24.73 17.40 -8.46
CA CYS A 10 24.13 16.22 -7.85
C CYS A 10 22.60 16.38 -7.73
N HIS A 11 22.09 17.58 -7.45
CA HIS A 11 20.67 17.88 -7.41
C HIS A 11 20.01 17.81 -8.81
N CYS A 12 20.59 18.43 -9.83
CA CYS A 12 20.02 18.39 -11.20
C CYS A 12 20.07 17.00 -11.86
N MET A 13 21.01 16.14 -11.45
CA MET A 13 21.10 14.75 -11.91
C MET A 13 20.44 13.76 -10.94
N SER A 14 19.85 14.26 -9.84
CA SER A 14 19.13 13.40 -8.92
C SER A 14 17.87 12.87 -9.56
N GLU A 15 17.56 11.62 -9.24
CA GLU A 15 16.38 10.91 -9.76
C GLU A 15 15.08 11.68 -9.48
N SER A 16 15.01 12.41 -8.35
CA SER A 16 13.86 13.27 -8.01
C SER A 16 13.72 14.46 -8.98
N HIS A 17 14.83 15.10 -9.35
CA HIS A 17 14.83 16.23 -10.28
C HIS A 17 14.52 15.79 -11.72
N GLN A 18 15.08 14.65 -12.16
CA GLN A 18 14.76 14.07 -13.48
C GLN A 18 13.29 13.63 -13.58
N ARG A 19 12.72 13.06 -12.50
CA ARG A 19 11.28 12.75 -12.43
C ARG A 19 10.41 14.01 -12.51
N GLN A 20 10.78 15.09 -11.81
CA GLN A 20 10.06 16.36 -11.89
C GLN A 20 10.09 16.98 -13.29
N LEU A 21 11.23 16.90 -13.99
CA LEU A 21 11.36 17.40 -15.37
C LEU A 21 10.52 16.59 -16.38
N LEU A 22 10.44 15.26 -16.23
CA LEU A 22 9.63 14.41 -17.10
C LEU A 22 8.13 14.70 -16.93
N LEU A 23 7.68 14.82 -15.68
CA LEU A 23 6.28 15.15 -15.34
C LEU A 23 5.82 16.49 -15.94
N ALA A 24 6.71 17.50 -15.96
CA ALA A 24 6.43 18.79 -16.57
C ALA A 24 6.35 18.73 -18.11
N SER A 25 7.07 17.78 -18.74
CA SER A 25 7.15 17.67 -20.21
C SER A 25 5.98 16.91 -20.86
N GLU A 26 5.33 16.01 -20.11
CA GLU A 26 4.28 15.14 -20.64
C GLU A 26 2.87 15.75 -20.54
N ASN A 27 2.61 16.63 -19.57
CA ASN A 27 1.32 17.32 -19.41
C ASN A 27 1.49 18.68 -18.70
N PRO A 28 1.77 19.77 -19.45
CA PRO A 28 2.05 21.08 -18.86
C PRO A 28 0.85 21.69 -18.11
N GLN A 29 -0.39 21.33 -18.47
CA GLN A 29 -1.60 21.80 -17.77
C GLN A 29 -1.79 21.11 -16.42
N GLN A 30 -1.59 19.80 -16.33
CA GLN A 30 -1.75 19.03 -15.09
C GLN A 30 -0.68 19.35 -14.05
N PHE A 31 0.54 19.70 -14.50
CA PHE A 31 1.60 20.19 -13.62
C PHE A 31 1.26 21.55 -13.02
N MET A 32 0.69 22.47 -13.82
CA MET A 32 0.21 23.76 -13.34
C MET A 32 -0.97 23.58 -12.38
N ASP A 33 -1.87 22.63 -12.61
CA ASP A 33 -2.98 22.31 -11.70
C ASP A 33 -2.48 21.71 -10.39
N TYR A 34 -1.49 20.81 -10.41
CA TYR A 34 -0.88 20.24 -9.20
C TYR A 34 -0.12 21.28 -8.38
N PHE A 35 0.59 22.20 -9.04
CA PHE A 35 1.21 23.35 -8.38
C PHE A 35 0.18 24.36 -7.88
N SER A 36 -0.91 24.54 -8.63
CA SER A 36 -2.01 25.42 -8.26
C SER A 36 -2.78 24.87 -7.06
N ASP A 37 -3.02 23.56 -6.99
CA ASP A 37 -3.64 22.88 -5.83
C ASP A 37 -2.72 22.90 -4.62
N MET A 38 -1.40 22.73 -4.80
CA MET A 38 -0.44 22.88 -3.71
C MET A 38 -0.32 24.33 -3.24
N ALA A 39 -0.40 25.30 -4.16
CA ALA A 39 -0.48 26.73 -3.84
C ALA A 39 -1.83 27.11 -3.20
N PHE A 40 -2.93 26.42 -3.54
CA PHE A 40 -4.26 26.59 -2.96
C PHE A 40 -4.32 26.06 -1.52
N LEU A 41 -3.60 24.98 -1.22
CA LEU A 41 -3.40 24.48 0.14
C LEU A 41 -2.42 25.34 0.96
N PHE A 42 -1.47 26.02 0.31
CA PHE A 42 -0.55 26.93 0.98
C PHE A 42 -1.19 28.29 1.30
N THR A 43 -2.00 28.85 0.38
CA THR A 43 -2.73 30.11 0.57
C THR A 43 -3.90 30.02 1.54
N SER A 44 -4.39 28.82 1.86
CA SER A 44 -5.42 28.64 2.88
C SER A 44 -4.86 28.73 4.32
N SER A 45 -3.54 28.87 4.49
CA SER A 45 -2.89 29.14 5.79
C SER A 45 -2.40 30.57 6.00
N LEU A 46 -2.37 31.43 4.97
CA LEU A 46 -1.85 32.79 5.06
C LEU A 46 -2.79 33.77 4.35
N GLY A 47 -3.29 34.74 5.12
CA GLY A 47 -4.20 35.78 4.63
C GLY A 47 -3.59 36.66 3.52
N PRO A 48 -4.42 37.42 2.78
CA PRO A 48 -4.01 38.08 1.56
C PRO A 48 -3.12 39.29 1.86
N SER A 49 -1.83 39.17 1.59
CA SER A 49 -0.93 40.32 1.37
C SER A 49 0.34 39.87 0.66
N ALA A 50 0.52 40.36 -0.58
CA ALA A 50 1.76 40.53 -1.37
C ALA A 50 1.64 39.96 -2.79
N LEU A 51 0.94 40.70 -3.66
CA LEU A 51 1.16 40.65 -5.11
C LEU A 51 2.21 41.72 -5.45
N ASN A 52 3.36 41.31 -5.99
CA ASN A 52 4.22 42.17 -6.78
C ASN A 52 5.03 41.33 -7.80
N THR A 53 4.69 41.55 -9.07
CA THR A 53 5.59 41.79 -10.21
C THR A 53 6.85 40.94 -10.36
N ILE A 54 6.99 40.25 -11.50
CA ILE A 54 7.98 40.55 -12.56
C ILE A 54 7.57 39.81 -13.84
N GLY A 55 7.42 40.58 -14.91
CA GLY A 55 7.19 40.10 -16.26
C GLY A 55 8.47 39.97 -17.08
N ASN A 56 8.27 39.28 -18.21
CA ASN A 56 8.92 39.39 -19.51
C ASN A 56 10.35 38.88 -19.77
N ALA A 57 10.35 37.97 -20.76
CA ALA A 57 11.09 38.02 -22.03
C ALA A 57 12.48 37.36 -22.10
N ALA A 58 12.59 36.31 -22.92
CA ALA A 58 13.51 36.29 -24.05
C ALA A 58 13.14 35.19 -25.08
N SER A 59 12.86 35.65 -26.30
CA SER A 59 12.72 34.87 -27.54
C SER A 59 14.08 34.29 -27.99
N VAL A 60 14.11 33.03 -28.46
CA VAL A 60 15.03 32.62 -29.53
C VAL A 60 14.33 31.64 -30.47
N LYS A 61 14.56 31.85 -31.76
CA LYS A 61 13.84 31.37 -32.94
C LYS A 61 14.65 30.30 -33.68
N ARG A 62 13.96 29.50 -34.52
CA ARG A 62 14.42 28.54 -35.58
C ARG A 62 14.78 27.12 -35.09
N LYS A 63 14.39 26.03 -35.77
CA LYS A 63 14.09 25.83 -37.21
C LYS A 63 13.16 24.61 -37.40
N GLU A 64 12.20 24.77 -38.29
CA GLU A 64 11.27 23.73 -38.76
C GLU A 64 11.91 22.86 -39.85
N SER A 65 11.64 21.55 -39.80
CA SER A 65 11.65 20.69 -41.00
C SER A 65 10.65 19.56 -40.81
N SER A 66 9.47 19.77 -41.37
CA SER A 66 8.45 18.75 -41.63
C SER A 66 8.95 17.69 -42.61
N ARG A 67 8.61 16.41 -42.39
CA ARG A 67 7.91 15.58 -43.38
C ARG A 67 7.37 14.29 -42.74
N SER A 68 6.11 14.06 -43.09
CA SER A 68 5.15 13.05 -42.68
C SER A 68 5.43 11.64 -43.18
N SER A 69 5.00 10.64 -42.42
CA SER A 69 4.31 9.47 -42.97
C SER A 69 3.42 8.84 -41.91
N ALA A 70 2.12 8.82 -42.20
CA ALA A 70 1.09 8.15 -41.42
C ALA A 70 1.29 6.64 -41.42
N GLN A 71 1.10 5.99 -40.26
CA GLN A 71 0.62 4.62 -40.20
C GLN A 71 -0.03 4.29 -38.84
N SER A 72 -1.32 3.99 -38.94
CA SER A 72 -2.09 2.99 -38.17
C SER A 72 -2.02 2.98 -36.63
N LYS A 73 -3.19 3.28 -36.06
CA LYS A 73 -3.72 2.85 -34.75
C LYS A 73 -3.18 1.48 -34.29
N GLU A 74 -2.41 1.49 -33.21
CA GLU A 74 -2.55 0.53 -32.11
C GLU A 74 -2.43 1.30 -30.79
N LYS A 75 -3.56 1.56 -30.13
CA LYS A 75 -3.58 1.99 -28.73
C LYS A 75 -3.16 0.80 -27.86
N LYS A 76 -1.88 0.45 -27.90
CA LYS A 76 -1.26 -0.33 -26.84
C LYS A 76 -1.08 0.65 -25.69
N LYS A 77 -1.91 0.56 -24.65
CA LYS A 77 -1.69 1.26 -23.37
C LYS A 77 -0.28 0.91 -22.92
N LYS A 78 0.69 1.77 -23.22
CA LYS A 78 1.99 1.74 -22.55
C LYS A 78 1.67 2.05 -21.10
N LYS A 79 2.07 1.16 -20.20
CA LYS A 79 1.88 1.34 -18.75
C LYS A 79 2.37 2.74 -18.37
N SER A 80 1.56 3.46 -17.60
CA SER A 80 1.90 4.83 -17.21
C SER A 80 3.14 4.83 -16.32
N ALA A 81 3.93 5.91 -16.34
CA ALA A 81 5.00 6.10 -15.35
C ALA A 81 4.49 5.96 -13.90
N LEU A 82 3.20 6.24 -13.66
CA LEU A 82 2.52 5.98 -12.40
C LEU A 82 2.30 4.50 -12.10
N ASP A 83 1.97 3.68 -13.10
CA ASP A 83 1.77 2.24 -12.95
C ASP A 83 3.10 1.55 -12.62
N GLU A 84 4.20 2.00 -13.23
CA GLU A 84 5.55 1.49 -12.97
C GLU A 84 6.04 1.83 -11.56
N ILE A 85 5.74 3.04 -11.06
CA ILE A 85 6.04 3.43 -9.68
C ILE A 85 5.21 2.61 -8.68
N MET A 86 3.93 2.35 -9.00
CA MET A 86 3.05 1.53 -8.18
C MET A 86 3.53 0.07 -8.11
N GLU A 87 3.97 -0.52 -9.23
CA GLU A 87 4.53 -1.88 -9.28
C GLU A 87 5.81 -1.99 -8.43
N ILE A 88 6.71 -1.00 -8.49
CA ILE A 88 7.95 -0.99 -7.68
C ILE A 88 7.65 -0.82 -6.18
N GLU A 89 6.67 0.00 -5.83
CA GLU A 89 6.26 0.20 -4.44
C GLU A 89 5.56 -1.06 -3.90
N GLU A 90 4.73 -1.72 -4.71
CA GLU A 90 4.17 -3.04 -4.40
C GLU A 90 5.26 -4.10 -4.18
N GLU A 91 6.31 -4.10 -4.98
CA GLU A 91 7.40 -5.06 -4.87
C GLU A 91 8.25 -4.82 -3.62
N LYS A 92 8.48 -3.55 -3.23
CA LYS A 92 9.04 -3.23 -1.91
C LYS A 92 8.14 -3.71 -0.77
N LYS A 93 6.82 -3.61 -0.93
CA LYS A 93 5.87 -4.14 0.04
C LYS A 93 5.87 -5.68 0.09
N ARG A 94 6.25 -6.39 -0.99
CA ARG A 94 6.50 -7.85 -0.94
C ARG A 94 7.69 -8.20 -0.04
N THR A 95 8.71 -7.36 0.02
CA THR A 95 9.84 -7.53 0.96
C THR A 95 9.48 -7.19 2.42
N ALA A 96 8.29 -6.64 2.68
CA ALA A 96 7.81 -6.35 4.03
C ALA A 96 7.25 -7.59 4.77
N ARG A 97 7.45 -8.80 4.24
CA ARG A 97 7.08 -10.04 4.93
C ARG A 97 7.78 -10.09 6.27
N THR A 98 7.02 -10.14 7.35
CA THR A 98 7.56 -10.30 8.71
C THR A 98 7.31 -11.71 9.23
N ASP A 99 8.14 -12.15 10.16
CA ASP A 99 7.94 -13.40 10.90
C ASP A 99 6.72 -13.32 11.85
N HIS A 100 6.50 -12.16 12.47
CA HIS A 100 5.32 -11.94 13.29
C HIS A 100 4.10 -11.56 12.45
N TRP A 101 2.96 -12.16 12.75
CA TRP A 101 1.70 -11.96 11.99
C TRP A 101 0.53 -11.50 12.87
N LEU A 102 0.66 -11.57 14.19
CA LEU A 102 -0.44 -11.23 15.09
C LEU A 102 -0.87 -9.76 14.95
N GLN A 103 -2.18 -9.56 14.96
CA GLN A 103 -2.85 -8.27 15.03
C GLN A 103 -4.01 -8.36 16.03
N PRO A 104 -4.38 -7.27 16.70
CA PRO A 104 -5.61 -7.24 17.49
C PRO A 104 -6.85 -7.34 16.59
N GLU A 105 -8.00 -7.64 17.20
CA GLU A 105 -9.32 -7.65 16.55
C GLU A 105 -9.51 -8.70 15.43
N ILE A 106 -8.69 -9.75 15.46
CA ILE A 106 -8.86 -10.93 14.61
C ILE A 106 -9.30 -12.15 15.41
N ILE A 107 -9.97 -13.07 14.74
CA ILE A 107 -10.32 -14.38 15.27
C ILE A 107 -9.19 -15.35 14.94
N VAL A 108 -8.75 -16.12 15.93
CA VAL A 108 -7.73 -17.16 15.80
C VAL A 108 -8.24 -18.47 16.37
N LYS A 109 -7.63 -19.57 15.96
CA LYS A 109 -7.89 -20.92 16.46
C LYS A 109 -6.70 -21.41 17.26
N ILE A 110 -6.96 -21.94 18.44
CA ILE A 110 -5.91 -22.50 19.30
C ILE A 110 -5.57 -23.90 18.82
N ILE A 111 -4.31 -24.15 18.49
CA ILE A 111 -3.83 -25.46 18.01
C ILE A 111 -2.97 -26.20 19.03
N THR A 112 -2.52 -25.53 20.10
CA THR A 112 -1.77 -26.19 21.17
C THR A 112 -2.65 -27.10 22.02
N LYS A 113 -2.14 -28.30 22.33
CA LYS A 113 -2.75 -29.23 23.30
C LYS A 113 -2.24 -29.01 24.72
N LYS A 114 -1.22 -28.17 24.91
CA LYS A 114 -0.54 -27.97 26.21
C LYS A 114 -1.46 -27.37 27.28
N LEU A 115 -2.50 -26.63 26.89
CA LEU A 115 -3.49 -26.05 27.80
C LEU A 115 -4.69 -26.98 28.07
N GLY A 116 -4.62 -28.24 27.61
CA GLY A 116 -5.70 -29.22 27.70
C GLY A 116 -6.65 -29.19 26.50
N GLU A 117 -7.44 -30.26 26.37
CA GLU A 117 -8.38 -30.44 25.25
C GLU A 117 -9.53 -29.42 25.25
N LYS A 118 -9.80 -28.79 26.40
CA LYS A 118 -10.82 -27.75 26.56
C LYS A 118 -10.66 -26.59 25.55
N TYR A 119 -9.42 -26.21 25.25
CA TYR A 119 -9.12 -25.05 24.37
C TYR A 119 -8.62 -25.46 22.99
N HIS A 120 -8.19 -26.71 22.81
CA HIS A 120 -7.69 -27.19 21.53
C HIS A 120 -8.80 -27.14 20.45
N LYS A 121 -8.47 -26.61 19.27
CA LYS A 121 -9.39 -26.36 18.14
C LYS A 121 -10.54 -25.38 18.44
N LYS A 122 -10.50 -24.69 19.58
CA LYS A 122 -11.47 -23.63 19.90
C LYS A 122 -11.02 -22.29 19.33
N LYS A 123 -12.00 -21.42 19.07
CA LYS A 123 -11.78 -20.08 18.51
C LYS A 123 -11.77 -19.03 19.61
N GLY A 124 -10.92 -18.03 19.43
CA GLY A 124 -10.81 -16.89 20.32
C GLY A 124 -10.55 -15.60 19.53
N VAL A 125 -10.83 -14.47 20.16
CA VAL A 125 -10.55 -13.14 19.62
C VAL A 125 -9.24 -12.63 20.22
N VAL A 126 -8.30 -12.21 19.39
CA VAL A 126 -7.10 -11.51 19.84
C VAL A 126 -7.51 -10.12 20.33
N LYS A 127 -7.33 -9.86 21.62
CA LYS A 127 -7.63 -8.56 22.22
C LYS A 127 -6.42 -7.64 22.25
N GLU A 128 -5.24 -8.21 22.42
CA GLU A 128 -3.98 -7.47 22.52
C GLU A 128 -2.83 -8.32 22.00
N VAL A 129 -1.79 -7.67 21.47
CA VAL A 129 -0.53 -8.30 21.05
C VAL A 129 0.60 -7.69 21.86
N ILE A 130 1.36 -8.54 22.54
CA ILE A 130 2.50 -8.23 23.41
C ILE A 130 3.77 -8.72 22.72
N ASP A 131 4.81 -7.88 22.72
CA ASP A 131 6.13 -8.19 22.15
C ASP A 131 6.08 -8.72 20.70
N LYS A 132 5.05 -8.36 19.93
CA LYS A 132 4.77 -8.78 18.54
C LYS A 132 4.41 -10.26 18.35
N TYR A 133 4.83 -11.15 19.24
CA TYR A 133 4.69 -12.61 19.09
C TYR A 133 3.64 -13.23 20.01
N THR A 134 3.26 -12.55 21.09
CA THR A 134 2.33 -13.10 22.08
C THR A 134 0.98 -12.41 22.01
N ALA A 135 -0.10 -13.18 21.87
CA ALA A 135 -1.46 -12.66 21.91
C ALA A 135 -2.12 -12.87 23.27
N VAL A 136 -2.91 -11.89 23.69
CA VAL A 136 -3.95 -12.07 24.71
C VAL A 136 -5.25 -12.42 23.99
N VAL A 137 -5.65 -13.68 24.06
CA VAL A 137 -6.80 -14.24 23.36
C VAL A 137 -7.96 -14.39 24.34
N LYS A 138 -9.12 -13.82 24.01
CA LYS A 138 -10.38 -14.06 24.72
C LYS A 138 -11.17 -15.14 23.97
N MET A 139 -11.42 -16.28 24.62
CA MET A 139 -12.20 -17.38 24.04
C MET A 139 -13.62 -16.94 23.70
N ILE A 140 -14.12 -17.34 22.53
CA ILE A 140 -15.49 -17.01 22.10
C ILE A 140 -16.51 -17.83 22.91
N ASP A 141 -16.23 -19.12 23.11
CA ASP A 141 -17.16 -20.05 23.78
C ASP A 141 -17.21 -19.81 25.30
N SER A 142 -16.06 -19.72 25.97
CA SER A 142 -15.98 -19.66 27.44
C SER A 142 -15.74 -18.27 28.01
N GLY A 143 -15.28 -17.31 27.20
CA GLY A 143 -14.87 -15.99 27.68
C GLY A 143 -13.53 -15.93 28.41
N ASP A 144 -12.88 -17.09 28.62
CA ASP A 144 -11.56 -17.20 29.26
C ASP A 144 -10.51 -16.36 28.53
N LYS A 145 -9.60 -15.73 29.26
CA LYS A 145 -8.46 -14.99 28.69
C LYS A 145 -7.19 -15.82 28.79
N LEU A 146 -6.51 -16.04 27.68
CA LEU A 146 -5.29 -16.84 27.57
C LEU A 146 -4.17 -16.01 26.94
N LYS A 147 -2.94 -16.17 27.45
CA LYS A 147 -1.75 -15.57 26.85
C LYS A 147 -1.00 -16.65 26.07
N LEU A 148 -0.91 -16.51 24.76
CA LEU A 148 -0.38 -17.53 23.85
C LEU A 148 0.56 -16.92 22.81
N ASP A 149 1.68 -17.59 22.58
CA ASP A 149 2.57 -17.28 21.46
C ASP A 149 1.91 -17.62 20.10
N GLN A 150 2.26 -16.89 19.05
CA GLN A 150 1.73 -17.06 17.70
C GLN A 150 1.89 -18.49 17.16
N THR A 151 2.94 -19.22 17.57
CA THR A 151 3.17 -20.62 17.19
C THR A 151 2.08 -21.58 17.66
N HIS A 152 1.30 -21.18 18.66
CA HIS A 152 0.19 -21.97 19.20
C HIS A 152 -1.17 -21.56 18.64
N LEU A 153 -1.19 -20.64 17.67
CA LEU A 153 -2.38 -20.07 17.05
C LEU A 153 -2.36 -20.33 15.55
N GLU A 154 -3.54 -20.46 14.98
CA GLU A 154 -3.79 -20.59 13.54
C GLU A 154 -4.78 -19.49 13.14
N THR A 155 -4.59 -18.90 11.96
CA THR A 155 -5.54 -17.95 11.39
C THR A 155 -6.87 -18.64 11.10
N VAL A 156 -7.95 -17.86 11.03
CA VAL A 156 -9.29 -18.39 10.74
C VAL A 156 -9.78 -17.79 9.43
N ILE A 157 -9.92 -18.62 8.41
CA ILE A 157 -10.53 -18.22 7.14
C ILE A 157 -12.06 -18.25 7.29
N PRO A 158 -12.77 -17.11 7.13
CA PRO A 158 -14.22 -17.10 7.21
C PRO A 158 -14.87 -17.68 5.93
N ALA A 159 -16.20 -17.71 5.89
CA ALA A 159 -16.92 -17.96 4.65
C ALA A 159 -16.74 -16.77 3.67
N PRO A 160 -16.84 -17.01 2.35
CA PRO A 160 -16.93 -15.94 1.36
C PRO A 160 -18.00 -14.88 1.72
N GLY A 161 -17.71 -13.63 1.37
CA GLY A 161 -18.53 -12.46 1.70
C GLY A 161 -18.33 -11.91 3.11
N LYS A 162 -17.38 -12.44 3.89
CA LYS A 162 -17.07 -11.96 5.25
C LYS A 162 -15.79 -11.15 5.29
N ARG A 163 -15.70 -10.28 6.30
CA ARG A 163 -14.55 -9.40 6.52
C ARG A 163 -13.34 -10.16 7.06
N ILE A 164 -12.17 -9.79 6.56
CA ILE A 164 -10.86 -10.28 6.97
C ILE A 164 -9.92 -9.10 7.21
N LEU A 165 -8.83 -9.37 7.92
CA LEU A 165 -7.67 -8.50 8.03
C LEU A 165 -6.48 -9.19 7.36
N VAL A 166 -5.73 -8.43 6.56
CA VAL A 166 -4.46 -8.89 6.01
C VAL A 166 -3.35 -8.67 7.04
N LEU A 167 -2.67 -9.76 7.39
CA LEU A 167 -1.71 -9.86 8.48
C LEU A 167 -0.26 -9.73 8.00
N ASN A 168 -0.01 -10.00 6.71
CA ASN A 168 1.33 -10.00 6.15
C ASN A 168 1.36 -9.65 4.66
N GLY A 169 2.58 -9.51 4.12
CA GLY A 169 2.80 -9.15 2.73
C GLY A 169 2.40 -7.71 2.42
N GLY A 170 2.24 -7.42 1.13
CA GLY A 170 2.17 -6.02 0.69
C GLY A 170 0.87 -5.27 0.99
N TYR A 171 -0.16 -6.00 1.43
CA TYR A 171 -1.46 -5.45 1.84
C TYR A 171 -1.65 -5.52 3.35
N ARG A 172 -0.59 -5.78 4.12
CA ARG A 172 -0.65 -5.89 5.58
C ARG A 172 -1.30 -4.64 6.21
N GLY A 173 -2.24 -4.88 7.12
CA GLY A 173 -3.02 -3.85 7.80
C GLY A 173 -4.26 -3.40 7.04
N ASN A 174 -4.43 -3.81 5.78
CA ASN A 174 -5.67 -3.58 5.06
C ASN A 174 -6.76 -4.58 5.50
N GLU A 175 -7.98 -4.06 5.59
CA GLU A 175 -9.18 -4.89 5.74
C GLU A 175 -9.71 -5.22 4.35
N GLY A 176 -10.42 -6.34 4.24
CA GLY A 176 -11.00 -6.77 2.98
C GLY A 176 -12.18 -7.72 3.17
N ILE A 177 -12.84 -8.03 2.06
CA ILE A 177 -13.85 -9.09 1.98
C ILE A 177 -13.22 -10.31 1.34
N LEU A 178 -13.40 -11.48 1.95
CA LEU A 178 -13.05 -12.75 1.33
C LEU A 178 -14.00 -13.06 0.17
N GLU A 179 -13.48 -13.25 -1.04
CA GLU A 179 -14.30 -13.56 -2.21
C GLU A 179 -14.34 -15.07 -2.48
N SER A 180 -13.18 -15.72 -2.50
CA SER A 180 -13.07 -17.16 -2.78
C SER A 180 -11.82 -17.75 -2.15
N ILE A 181 -11.82 -19.08 -2.00
CA ILE A 181 -10.71 -19.85 -1.45
C ILE A 181 -10.27 -20.90 -2.47
N ASN A 182 -8.97 -21.19 -2.49
CA ASN A 182 -8.35 -22.23 -3.28
C ASN A 182 -7.58 -23.17 -2.35
N GLU A 183 -8.22 -24.29 -2.02
CA GLU A 183 -7.67 -25.29 -1.10
C GLU A 183 -6.43 -26.00 -1.66
N LYS A 184 -6.27 -26.09 -2.98
CA LYS A 184 -5.11 -26.76 -3.59
C LYS A 184 -3.82 -25.98 -3.36
N THR A 185 -3.92 -24.66 -3.35
CA THR A 185 -2.77 -23.74 -3.19
C THR A 185 -2.73 -23.07 -1.83
N PHE A 186 -3.63 -23.45 -0.91
CA PHE A 186 -3.79 -22.83 0.41
C PHE A 186 -3.83 -21.29 0.35
N SER A 187 -4.59 -20.78 -0.62
CA SER A 187 -4.67 -19.35 -0.90
C SER A 187 -6.10 -18.88 -1.13
N ALA A 188 -6.31 -17.58 -1.01
CA ALA A 188 -7.59 -16.92 -1.10
C ALA A 188 -7.54 -15.72 -2.05
N THR A 189 -8.71 -15.38 -2.57
CA THR A 189 -8.94 -14.12 -3.26
C THR A 189 -9.75 -13.21 -2.37
N ILE A 190 -9.30 -11.96 -2.25
CA ILE A 190 -9.96 -10.92 -1.45
C ILE A 190 -10.19 -9.67 -2.27
N VAL A 191 -11.12 -8.84 -1.81
CA VAL A 191 -11.30 -7.46 -2.28
C VAL A 191 -10.93 -6.52 -1.13
N ILE A 192 -9.97 -5.63 -1.37
CA ILE A 192 -9.50 -4.67 -0.37
C ILE A 192 -10.59 -3.62 -0.08
N GLU A 193 -10.90 -3.37 1.19
CA GLU A 193 -11.92 -2.41 1.63
C GLU A 193 -11.35 -1.09 2.16
N THR A 194 -10.05 -1.04 2.49
CA THR A 194 -9.42 0.12 3.13
C THR A 194 -8.15 0.59 2.42
N GLY A 195 -7.76 1.84 2.66
CA GLY A 195 -6.54 2.44 2.12
C GLY A 195 -6.66 2.86 0.64
N PRO A 196 -5.54 3.31 0.03
CA PRO A 196 -5.52 3.84 -1.34
C PRO A 196 -5.91 2.81 -2.42
N LEU A 197 -5.75 1.52 -2.10
CA LEU A 197 -6.04 0.41 -3.02
C LEU A 197 -7.44 -0.19 -2.78
N LYS A 198 -8.34 0.55 -2.12
CA LYS A 198 -9.74 0.12 -1.90
C LYS A 198 -10.41 -0.25 -3.23
N GLY A 199 -11.14 -1.36 -3.24
CA GLY A 199 -11.81 -1.92 -4.40
C GLY A 199 -10.91 -2.84 -5.25
N ARG A 200 -9.60 -2.91 -4.97
CA ARG A 200 -8.71 -3.82 -5.68
C ARG A 200 -8.99 -5.27 -5.30
N ARG A 201 -9.14 -6.11 -6.31
CA ARG A 201 -9.19 -7.56 -6.19
C ARG A 201 -7.78 -8.13 -6.18
N VAL A 202 -7.46 -8.93 -5.17
CA VAL A 202 -6.13 -9.51 -4.96
C VAL A 202 -6.28 -11.02 -4.83
N GLU A 203 -5.69 -11.75 -5.76
CA GLU A 203 -5.69 -13.22 -5.80
C GLU A 203 -4.42 -13.80 -5.17
N GLY A 204 -4.49 -15.07 -4.73
CA GLY A 204 -3.32 -15.84 -4.34
C GLY A 204 -2.74 -15.48 -2.97
N ILE A 205 -3.51 -14.82 -2.09
CA ILE A 205 -3.05 -14.52 -0.73
C ILE A 205 -3.08 -15.78 0.12
N GLN A 206 -2.00 -16.10 0.82
CA GLN A 206 -1.92 -17.33 1.62
C GLN A 206 -2.83 -17.26 2.85
N TYR A 207 -3.34 -18.41 3.30
CA TYR A 207 -4.20 -18.47 4.49
C TYR A 207 -3.52 -17.93 5.76
N GLU A 208 -2.21 -18.07 5.88
CA GLU A 208 -1.43 -17.55 7.02
C GLU A 208 -1.37 -16.01 7.04
N ASP A 209 -1.62 -15.37 5.90
CA ASP A 209 -1.52 -13.91 5.75
C ASP A 209 -2.86 -13.19 5.94
N ILE A 210 -3.94 -13.93 6.21
CA ILE A 210 -5.26 -13.35 6.43
C ILE A 210 -5.97 -14.05 7.59
N SER A 211 -6.76 -13.30 8.36
CA SER A 211 -7.68 -13.89 9.31
C SER A 211 -8.99 -13.14 9.38
N LYS A 212 -10.05 -13.84 9.79
CA LYS A 212 -11.37 -13.29 10.04
C LYS A 212 -11.28 -12.13 11.04
N LEU A 213 -11.90 -11.01 10.70
CA LEU A 213 -12.07 -9.87 11.60
C LEU A 213 -13.17 -10.17 12.63
N ALA A 214 -12.94 -9.80 13.90
CA ALA A 214 -13.79 -10.15 15.05
C ALA A 214 -15.14 -9.44 15.09
#